data_AF-D7EAV1-F1
#
_entry.id   AF-D7EAV1-F1
#
_cell.length_a   1.000
_cell.length_b   1.000
_cell.length_c   1.000
_cell.angle_alpha   90.00
_cell.angle_beta   90.00
_cell.angle_gamma   90.00
#
_symmetry.space_group_name_H-M   'P 1'
#
loop_
_entity.id
_entity.type
_entity.pdbx_description
1 polymer ?
#
loop_
_entity_poly.entity_id
_entity_poly.type
_entity_poly.pdbx_seq_one_letter_code
_entity_poly.pdbx_strand_id
1 'polypeptide(L)'
;MKGGSATESFIKDNLMNKKVDIYCGGPDYFRGTIVDCTDGVITLEWNIKEIGYEHVIPQTVTKYDISPSEWEIKEEGYTYIMVDKILAIWEVDQQI
;
A
#
# COMPACT_ATOMS: atom_id res chain seq x y z
N MET A 1 11.50 -19.99 -25.45
CA MET A 1 11.54 -18.58 -25.02
C MET A 1 10.28 -18.36 -24.18
N LYS A 2 10.39 -18.17 -22.87
CA LYS A 2 9.23 -17.79 -22.04
C LYS A 2 8.86 -16.37 -22.44
N GLY A 3 7.86 -16.21 -23.31
CA GLY A 3 7.26 -14.91 -23.56
C GLY A 3 6.52 -14.50 -22.30
N GLY A 4 7.04 -13.53 -21.56
CA GLY A 4 6.31 -12.92 -20.45
C GLY A 4 4.98 -12.38 -20.97
N SER A 5 3.94 -12.45 -20.12
CA SER A 5 2.64 -11.86 -20.44
C SER A 5 2.82 -10.39 -20.81
N ALA A 6 2.09 -9.88 -21.80
CA ALA A 6 2.13 -8.46 -22.18
C ALA A 6 1.87 -7.54 -20.97
N THR A 7 1.04 -8.00 -20.02
CA THR A 7 0.79 -7.33 -18.74
C THR A 7 2.02 -7.30 -17.84
N GLU A 8 2.79 -8.39 -17.79
CA GLU A 8 4.02 -8.48 -16.98
C GLU A 8 5.09 -7.53 -17.52
N SER A 9 5.29 -7.49 -18.84
CA SER A 9 6.19 -6.54 -19.49
C SER A 9 5.77 -5.09 -19.23
N PHE A 10 4.47 -4.78 -19.36
CA PHE A 10 3.96 -3.45 -19.07
C PHE A 10 4.27 -3.03 -17.62
N ILE A 11 4.02 -3.90 -16.64
CA ILE A 11 4.30 -3.61 -15.22
C ILE A 11 5.81 -3.37 -15.00
N LYS A 12 6.67 -4.24 -15.54
CA LYS A 12 8.13 -4.12 -15.44
C LYS A 12 8.64 -2.80 -16.00
N ASP A 13 8.13 -2.41 -17.15
CA ASP A 13 8.64 -1.25 -17.88
C ASP A 13 8.09 0.07 -17.33
N ASN A 14 6.90 0.08 -16.74
CA ASN A 14 6.18 1.33 -16.43
C ASN A 14 5.86 1.54 -14.95
N LEU A 15 5.77 0.48 -14.14
CA LEU A 15 5.21 0.54 -12.78
C LEU A 15 6.16 0.06 -11.67
N MET A 16 7.34 -0.44 -12.01
CA MET A 16 8.35 -0.82 -11.01
C MET A 16 8.74 0.36 -10.13
N ASN A 17 8.84 0.11 -8.82
CA ASN A 17 9.12 1.09 -7.77
C ASN A 17 8.09 2.23 -7.66
N LYS A 18 6.92 2.08 -8.30
CA LYS A 18 5.82 3.03 -8.19
C LYS A 18 4.77 2.54 -7.22
N LYS A 19 4.12 3.50 -6.56
CA LYS A 19 2.94 3.24 -5.73
C LYS A 19 1.74 3.06 -6.64
N VAL A 20 1.06 1.93 -6.49
CA VAL A 20 -0.06 1.53 -7.34
C VAL A 20 -1.24 1.06 -6.49
N ASP A 21 -2.39 1.13 -7.14
CA ASP A 21 -3.61 0.46 -6.73
C ASP A 21 -3.88 -0.69 -7.69
N ILE A 22 -4.20 -1.86 -7.14
CA ILE A 22 -4.46 -3.09 -7.87
C ILE A 22 -5.86 -3.58 -7.52
N TYR A 23 -6.67 -3.79 -8.55
CA TYR A 23 -8.00 -4.36 -8.45
C TYR A 23 -8.05 -5.76 -9.05
N CYS A 24 -8.43 -6.75 -8.24
CA CYS A 24 -8.50 -8.16 -8.64
C CYS A 24 -9.94 -8.65 -8.87
N GLY A 25 -10.94 -7.78 -8.68
CA GLY A 25 -12.36 -8.13 -8.78
C GLY A 25 -13.06 -8.23 -7.42
N GLY A 26 -14.37 -8.02 -7.39
CA GLY A 26 -15.15 -8.07 -6.15
C GLY A 26 -14.66 -7.03 -5.13
N PRO A 27 -14.45 -7.41 -3.86
CA PRO A 27 -13.91 -6.54 -2.81
C PRO A 27 -12.37 -6.51 -2.77
N ASP A 28 -11.69 -7.28 -3.62
CA ASP A 28 -10.23 -7.47 -3.52
C ASP A 28 -9.49 -6.30 -4.15
N TYR A 29 -8.93 -5.47 -3.28
CA TYR A 29 -8.20 -4.26 -3.63
C TYR A 29 -6.93 -4.15 -2.78
N PHE A 30 -5.80 -3.88 -3.43
CA PHE A 30 -4.50 -3.80 -2.80
C PHE A 30 -3.79 -2.51 -3.20
N ARG A 31 -3.14 -1.86 -2.22
CA ARG A 31 -2.39 -0.63 -2.42
C ARG A 31 -0.98 -0.80 -1.86
N GLY A 32 0.02 -0.38 -2.62
CA GLY A 32 1.41 -0.44 -2.19
C GLY A 32 2.38 -0.14 -3.33
N THR A 33 3.66 -0.39 -3.13
CA THR A 33 4.73 -0.16 -4.12
C THR A 33 5.11 -1.48 -4.78
N ILE A 34 5.23 -1.51 -6.10
CA ILE A 34 5.71 -2.72 -6.80
C ILE A 34 7.23 -2.82 -6.63
N VAL A 35 7.68 -3.83 -5.89
CA VAL A 35 9.11 -4.05 -5.62
C VAL A 35 9.70 -5.20 -6.43
N ASP A 36 8.86 -6.13 -6.90
CA ASP A 36 9.27 -7.21 -7.80
C ASP A 36 8.12 -7.64 -8.71
N CYS A 37 8.48 -8.21 -9.86
CA CYS A 37 7.57 -8.78 -10.84
C CYS A 37 8.32 -9.92 -11.53
N THR A 38 7.99 -11.19 -11.26
CA THR A 38 8.68 -12.34 -11.86
C THR A 38 7.74 -13.54 -11.96
N ASP A 39 7.85 -14.29 -13.06
CA ASP A 39 7.11 -15.53 -13.31
C ASP A 39 5.58 -15.36 -13.12
N GLY A 40 5.04 -14.22 -13.55
CA GLY A 40 3.61 -13.92 -13.44
C GLY A 40 3.12 -13.59 -12.03
N VAL A 41 4.02 -13.27 -11.10
CA VAL A 41 3.69 -12.78 -9.75
C VAL A 41 4.28 -11.39 -9.57
N ILE A 42 3.48 -10.48 -9.02
CA ILE A 42 3.94 -9.17 -8.54
C ILE A 42 4.03 -9.17 -7.01
N THR A 43 5.07 -8.54 -6.50
CA THR A 43 5.28 -8.31 -5.07
C THR A 43 4.99 -6.85 -4.76
N LEU A 44 3.99 -6.64 -3.91
CA LEU A 44 3.55 -5.33 -3.47
C LEU A 44 3.99 -5.10 -2.03
N GLU A 45 4.88 -4.13 -1.82
CA GLU A 45 5.27 -3.66 -0.50
C GLU A 45 4.28 -2.61 0.00
N TRP A 46 3.77 -2.75 1.21
CA TRP A 46 2.85 -1.80 1.80
C TRP A 46 3.27 -1.43 3.22
N ASN A 47 2.93 -0.20 3.58
CA ASN A 47 3.19 0.37 4.89
C ASN A 47 1.91 1.02 5.40
N ILE A 48 1.40 0.57 6.54
CA ILE A 48 0.29 1.18 7.26
C ILE A 48 0.90 2.03 8.37
N LYS A 49 0.58 3.32 8.35
CA LYS A 49 0.86 4.25 9.43
C LYS A 49 -0.47 4.62 10.07
N GLU A 50 -0.76 4.07 11.24
CA GLU A 50 -1.91 4.49 12.05
C GLU A 50 -1.41 5.43 13.15
N ILE A 51 -1.96 6.66 13.15
CA ILE A 51 -1.69 7.66 14.19
C ILE A 51 -2.85 7.58 15.17
N GLY A 52 -2.57 7.10 16.38
CA GLY A 52 -3.53 7.12 17.47
C GLY A 52 -3.40 8.39 18.31
N TYR A 53 -4.53 8.92 18.75
CA TYR A 53 -4.59 9.91 19.83
C TYR A 53 -5.04 9.18 21.10
N GLU A 54 -4.30 9.29 22.21
CA GLU A 54 -4.84 8.85 23.50
C GLU A 54 -6.10 9.67 23.80
N HIS A 55 -7.23 8.96 24.01
CA HIS A 55 -8.45 9.56 24.53
C HIS A 55 -8.18 10.09 25.95
N VAL A 56 -7.85 11.38 26.07
CA VAL A 56 -7.87 12.06 27.36
C VAL A 56 -9.33 12.20 27.77
N ILE A 57 -9.76 11.47 28.80
CA ILE A 57 -11.08 11.61 29.41
C ILE A 57 -11.12 12.98 30.09
N PRO A 58 -11.94 13.97 29.67
CA PRO A 58 -12.01 15.23 30.39
C PRO A 58 -13.02 15.06 31.52
N GLN A 59 -12.57 14.46 32.62
CA GLN A 59 -13.22 14.63 33.92
C GLN A 59 -12.15 15.26 34.81
N THR A 60 -12.21 16.59 34.92
CA THR A 60 -11.45 17.44 35.85
C THR A 60 -9.93 17.57 35.63
N VAL A 61 -9.46 18.37 34.65
CA VAL A 61 -8.22 19.14 34.85
C VAL A 61 -8.26 20.47 34.09
N THR A 62 -7.83 21.52 34.77
CA THR A 62 -7.52 22.86 34.26
C THR A 62 -6.41 22.84 33.20
N LYS A 63 -6.56 23.73 32.22
CA LYS A 63 -5.65 24.17 31.15
C LYS A 63 -4.12 23.99 31.41
N TYR A 64 -3.44 23.54 30.35
CA TYR A 64 -1.98 23.53 30.04
C TYR A 64 -1.22 22.21 30.31
N ASP A 65 -0.47 21.77 29.28
CA ASP A 65 0.47 20.65 29.19
C ASP A 65 -0.06 19.22 29.00
N ILE A 66 -0.82 19.00 27.92
CA ILE A 66 -0.84 17.67 27.29
C ILE A 66 -0.25 17.83 25.90
N SER A 67 1.05 17.58 25.76
CA SER A 67 1.61 17.26 24.45
C SER A 67 1.06 15.88 24.09
N PRO A 68 0.29 15.72 23.01
CA PRO A 68 -0.15 14.40 22.59
C PRO A 68 1.11 13.54 22.40
N SER A 69 1.22 12.44 23.13
CA SER A 69 2.18 11.39 22.81
C SER A 69 1.67 10.74 21.52
N GLU A 70 2.07 11.31 20.38
CA GLU A 70 1.86 10.69 19.08
C GLU A 70 2.59 9.34 19.08
N TRP A 71 1.85 8.25 19.27
CA TRP A 71 2.38 6.93 18.99
C TRP A 71 2.04 6.57 17.55
N GLU A 72 3.05 6.04 16.86
CA GLU A 72 2.96 5.62 15.47
C GLU A 72 3.03 4.10 15.42
N ILE A 73 1.93 3.43 15.09
CA ILE A 73 1.99 2.02 14.70
C ILE A 73 2.42 1.99 13.25
N LYS A 74 3.60 1.42 13.01
CA LYS A 74 4.09 1.09 11.67
C LYS A 74 3.92 -0.41 11.47
N GLU A 75 3.01 -0.79 10.59
CA GLU A 75 2.99 -2.14 10.03
C GLU A 75 3.53 -2.08 8.61
N GLU A 76 4.52 -2.91 8.32
CA GLU A 76 5.08 -3.11 6.99
C GLU A 76 4.86 -4.55 6.55
N GLY A 77 4.60 -4.76 5.26
CA GLY A 77 4.28 -6.08 4.76
C GLY A 77 4.43 -6.21 3.26
N TYR A 78 4.40 -7.46 2.79
CA TYR A 78 4.46 -7.82 1.39
C TYR A 78 3.23 -8.64 1.00
N THR A 79 2.64 -8.31 -0.14
CA THR A 79 1.54 -9.06 -0.74
C THR A 79 1.97 -9.58 -2.11
N TYR A 80 1.75 -10.86 -2.35
CA TYR A 80 2.04 -11.52 -3.63
C TYR A 80 0.75 -11.67 -4.42
N ILE A 81 0.69 -11.12 -5.63
CA ILE A 81 -0.52 -11.15 -6.47
C ILE A 81 -0.16 -11.76 -7.82
N MET A 82 -0.96 -12.73 -8.28
CA MET A 82 -0.78 -13.31 -9.62
C MET A 82 -1.24 -12.29 -10.67
N VAL A 83 -0.43 -12.07 -11.70
CA VAL A 83 -0.67 -11.09 -12.76
C VAL A 83 -1.94 -11.39 -13.55
N ASP A 84 -2.30 -12.66 -13.70
CA ASP A 84 -3.52 -13.09 -14.40
C ASP A 84 -4.83 -12.83 -13.62
N LYS A 85 -4.73 -12.46 -12.34
CA LYS A 85 -5.87 -12.06 -11.49
C LYS A 85 -6.11 -10.56 -11.48
N ILE A 86 -5.20 -9.78 -12.04
CA ILE A 86 -5.30 -8.32 -12.07
C ILE A 86 -6.29 -7.92 -13.15
N LEU A 87 -7.38 -7.27 -12.76
CA LEU A 87 -8.34 -6.69 -13.69
C LEU A 87 -7.97 -5.25 -14.06
N ALA A 88 -7.45 -4.49 -13.09
CA ALA A 88 -6.99 -3.13 -13.32
C ALA A 88 -5.83 -2.79 -12.38
N ILE A 89 -4.92 -1.96 -12.87
CA ILE A 89 -3.79 -1.41 -12.12
C ILE A 89 -3.57 0.03 -12.54
N TRP A 90 -3.36 0.93 -11.58
CA TRP A 90 -3.06 2.33 -11.86
C TRP A 90 -2.08 2.91 -10.83
N GLU A 91 -1.27 3.87 -11.29
CA GLU A 91 -0.38 4.64 -10.43
C GLU A 91 -1.21 5.55 -9.51
N VAL A 92 -0.83 5.62 -8.24
CA VAL A 92 -1.46 6.54 -7.28
C VAL A 92 -0.77 7.89 -7.39
N ASP A 93 -1.50 8.89 -7.89
CA ASP A 93 -1.02 10.27 -7.87
C ASP A 93 -0.75 10.71 -6.43
N GLN A 94 0.51 11.00 -6.13
CA GLN A 94 0.85 11.75 -4.93
C GLN A 94 0.48 13.20 -5.19
N GLN A 95 -0.77 13.59 -4.90
CA GLN A 95 -1.10 15.01 -4.79
C GLN A 95 -0.26 15.61 -3.67
N ILE A 96 0.69 16.46 -4.07
CA ILE A 96 1.53 17.31 -3.23
C ILE A 96 0.68 18.47 -2.70
#